data_AF-E6YP64-F1
#
_entry.id   AF-E6YP64-F1
#
_cell.length_a   1.000
_cell.length_b   1.000
_cell.length_c   1.000
_cell.angle_alpha   90.00
_cell.angle_beta   90.00
_cell.angle_gamma   90.00
#
_symmetry.space_group_name_H-M   'P 1'
#
loop_
_entity.id
_entity.type
_entity.pdbx_description
1 polymer ?
#
loop_
_entity_poly.entity_id
_entity_poly.type
_entity_poly.pdbx_seq_one_letter_code
_entity_poly.pdbx_strand_id
1 'polypeptide(L)'
;MNHLIEITKQTVGQETAQTMSSREIAQLCGKEHRNVMRDIRQIFTELKIELNDFSGLYKDSRSRTLLCYHLPKRECLILVSGYSTVLRAKIIDRWQELEKQVAVPQIDYSSPQVMLGVLTHLKDENERKDTLIAELTPKAMALESLQRHEGLFSLTEAAKILEIQPKPFVLFLQKKGWVYRKATGGNLLPYQDKIQKQLMDCPTITFQTASGIEKVIPCAKITTKGIGVLSQELKRQNMH
;
A
#
# COMPACT_ATOMS: atom_id res chain seq x y z
N MET A 1 -12.36 -37.73 -16.16
CA MET A 1 -12.61 -36.28 -16.04
C MET A 1 -11.64 -35.73 -15.00
N ASN A 2 -10.52 -35.18 -15.43
CA ASN A 2 -9.55 -34.55 -14.55
C ASN A 2 -10.13 -33.20 -14.13
N HIS A 3 -10.69 -33.12 -12.92
CA HIS A 3 -11.00 -31.83 -12.32
C HIS A 3 -9.68 -31.10 -12.04
N LEU A 4 -9.30 -30.17 -12.93
CA LEU A 4 -8.32 -29.14 -12.61
C LEU A 4 -8.88 -28.34 -11.43
N ILE A 5 -8.34 -28.58 -10.24
CA ILE A 5 -8.62 -27.76 -9.05
C ILE A 5 -7.83 -26.47 -9.22
N GLU A 6 -8.54 -25.34 -9.24
CA GLU A 6 -8.00 -24.00 -9.43
C GLU A 6 -6.97 -23.65 -8.35
N ILE A 7 -5.81 -23.11 -8.79
CA ILE A 7 -4.77 -22.59 -7.90
C ILE A 7 -5.35 -21.39 -7.15
N THR A 8 -5.73 -21.60 -5.88
CA THR A 8 -6.30 -20.53 -5.06
C THR A 8 -5.15 -19.79 -4.38
N LYS A 9 -4.76 -18.65 -4.94
CA LYS A 9 -3.85 -17.69 -4.28
C LYS A 9 -4.69 -16.83 -3.33
N GLN A 10 -4.43 -16.88 -2.04
CA GLN A 10 -5.05 -15.99 -1.05
C GLN A 10 -3.98 -15.11 -0.41
N THR A 11 -4.33 -13.85 -0.15
CA THR A 11 -3.47 -12.91 0.57
C THR A 11 -3.52 -13.25 2.05
N VAL A 12 -2.50 -13.95 2.54
CA VAL A 12 -2.29 -14.18 3.97
C VAL A 12 -1.18 -13.21 4.39
N GLY A 13 -1.50 -12.22 5.23
CA GLY A 13 -0.50 -11.38 5.89
C GLY A 13 0.43 -10.53 4.98
N GLN A 14 -0.09 -9.97 3.87
CA GLN A 14 0.62 -9.14 2.87
C GLN A 14 1.40 -9.91 1.78
N GLU A 15 1.48 -11.23 1.79
CA GLU A 15 2.11 -12.04 0.73
C GLU A 15 1.10 -12.94 -0.01
N THR A 16 1.24 -13.06 -1.33
CA THR A 16 0.44 -13.98 -2.16
C THR A 16 1.02 -15.39 -2.09
N ALA A 17 0.73 -16.10 -1.01
CA ALA A 17 1.17 -17.47 -0.84
C ALA A 17 0.26 -18.46 -1.59
N GLN A 18 0.85 -19.54 -2.11
CA GLN A 18 0.06 -20.72 -2.50
C GLN A 18 -0.59 -21.31 -1.25
N THR A 19 -1.86 -21.70 -1.38
CA THR A 19 -2.62 -22.32 -0.29
C THR A 19 -3.34 -23.57 -0.79
N MET A 20 -3.65 -24.48 0.14
CA MET A 20 -4.50 -25.65 -0.11
C MET A 20 -5.75 -25.54 0.76
N SER A 21 -6.92 -25.75 0.15
CA SER A 21 -8.17 -25.66 0.92
C SER A 21 -8.37 -26.90 1.80
N SER A 22 -8.99 -26.73 2.96
CA SER A 22 -9.42 -27.83 3.85
C SER A 22 -10.28 -28.88 3.14
N ARG A 23 -11.00 -28.52 2.07
CA ARG A 23 -11.76 -29.46 1.24
C ARG A 23 -10.87 -30.30 0.36
N GLU A 24 -9.89 -29.67 -0.28
CA GLU A 24 -8.88 -30.36 -1.07
C GLU A 24 -8.09 -31.34 -0.18
N ILE A 25 -7.70 -30.91 1.02
CA ILE A 25 -7.06 -31.78 2.02
C ILE A 25 -7.98 -32.96 2.38
N ALA A 26 -9.27 -32.71 2.62
CA ALA A 26 -10.25 -33.76 2.92
C ALA A 26 -10.37 -34.78 1.79
N GLN A 27 -10.45 -34.31 0.54
CA GLN A 27 -10.52 -35.15 -0.65
C GLN A 27 -9.25 -35.99 -0.85
N LEU A 28 -8.07 -35.36 -0.75
CA LEU A 28 -6.78 -36.06 -0.88
C LEU A 28 -6.58 -37.09 0.24
N CYS A 29 -6.99 -36.74 1.45
CA CYS A 29 -6.84 -37.61 2.61
C CYS A 29 -7.94 -38.68 2.73
N GLY A 30 -9.02 -38.60 1.96
CA GLY A 30 -10.20 -39.45 2.14
C GLY A 30 -10.86 -39.29 3.52
N LYS A 31 -10.70 -38.12 4.16
CA LYS A 31 -11.30 -37.80 5.47
C LYS A 31 -12.55 -36.92 5.26
N GLU A 32 -13.54 -37.06 6.13
CA GLU A 32 -14.67 -36.13 6.19
C GLU A 32 -14.19 -34.70 6.43
N HIS A 33 -14.72 -33.73 5.67
CA HIS A 33 -14.32 -32.32 5.76
C HIS A 33 -14.51 -31.75 7.17
N ARG A 34 -15.55 -32.17 7.88
CA ARG A 34 -15.79 -31.81 9.28
C ARG A 34 -14.63 -32.21 10.20
N ASN A 35 -14.03 -33.38 9.99
CA ASN A 35 -12.91 -33.87 10.79
C ASN A 35 -11.64 -33.07 10.49
N VAL A 36 -11.38 -32.78 9.21
CA VAL A 36 -10.27 -31.90 8.82
C VAL A 36 -10.42 -30.52 9.44
N MET A 37 -11.61 -29.91 9.38
CA MET A 37 -11.84 -28.61 10.01
C MET A 37 -11.64 -28.62 11.54
N ARG A 38 -11.98 -29.74 12.20
CA ARG A 38 -11.72 -29.91 13.64
C ARG A 38 -10.22 -29.99 13.93
N ASP A 39 -9.51 -30.83 13.17
CA ASP A 39 -8.07 -31.04 13.32
C ASP A 39 -7.31 -29.71 13.08
N ILE A 40 -7.74 -28.90 12.10
CA ILE A 40 -7.22 -27.53 11.87
C ILE A 40 -7.44 -26.63 13.08
N ARG A 41 -8.67 -26.56 13.62
CA ARG A 41 -8.95 -25.73 14.80
C ARG A 41 -8.07 -26.11 16.00
N GLN A 42 -7.86 -27.41 16.21
CA GLN A 42 -7.02 -27.90 17.29
C GLN A 42 -5.58 -27.41 17.13
N ILE A 43 -4.97 -27.64 15.96
CA ILE A 43 -3.58 -27.24 15.68
C ILE A 43 -3.40 -25.73 15.79
N PHE A 44 -4.36 -24.94 15.31
CA PHE A 44 -4.27 -23.48 15.40
C PHE A 44 -4.38 -22.99 16.84
N THR A 45 -5.19 -23.66 17.66
CA THR A 45 -5.26 -23.39 19.11
C THR A 45 -3.93 -23.71 19.79
N GLU A 46 -3.32 -24.85 19.47
CA GLU A 46 -2.02 -25.26 20.01
C GLU A 46 -0.88 -24.32 19.59
N LEU A 47 -0.91 -23.84 18.34
CA LEU A 47 0.08 -22.90 17.78
C LEU A 47 -0.20 -21.44 18.14
N LYS A 48 -1.32 -21.12 18.81
CA LYS A 48 -1.77 -19.75 19.12
C LYS A 48 -1.88 -18.87 17.87
N ILE A 49 -2.40 -19.43 16.78
CA ILE A 49 -2.63 -18.73 15.52
C ILE A 49 -4.12 -18.39 15.40
N GLU A 50 -4.43 -17.16 15.01
CA GLU A 50 -5.80 -16.72 14.72
C GLU A 50 -6.35 -17.40 13.47
N LEU A 51 -7.46 -18.14 13.59
CA LEU A 51 -8.06 -18.85 12.45
C LEU A 51 -8.69 -17.91 11.40
N ASN A 52 -9.01 -16.68 11.80
CA ASN A 52 -9.76 -15.75 10.95
C ASN A 52 -8.97 -15.38 9.68
N ASP A 53 -7.64 -15.33 9.79
CA ASP A 53 -6.71 -14.98 8.70
C ASP A 53 -6.68 -16.02 7.58
N PHE A 54 -7.17 -17.23 7.84
CA PHE A 54 -7.14 -18.36 6.91
C PHE A 54 -8.54 -18.77 6.47
N SER A 55 -9.56 -18.03 6.89
CA SER A 55 -10.95 -18.33 6.60
C SER A 55 -11.30 -18.03 5.14
N GLY A 56 -12.13 -18.89 4.54
CA GLY A 56 -12.65 -18.74 3.20
C GLY A 56 -14.04 -19.33 3.09
N LEU A 57 -14.74 -19.00 2.01
CA LEU A 57 -16.09 -19.47 1.75
C LEU A 57 -16.09 -20.31 0.47
N TYR A 58 -16.86 -21.38 0.45
CA TYR A 58 -17.08 -22.19 -0.74
C TYR A 58 -18.56 -22.48 -0.93
N LYS A 59 -18.97 -22.73 -2.18
CA LYS A 59 -20.31 -23.21 -2.50
C LYS A 59 -20.32 -24.72 -2.62
N ASP A 60 -21.20 -25.36 -1.87
CA ASP A 60 -21.47 -26.80 -1.98
C ASP A 60 -22.30 -27.11 -3.25
N SER A 61 -22.40 -28.39 -3.60
CA SER A 61 -23.28 -28.97 -4.63
C SER A 61 -24.74 -28.51 -4.56
N ARG A 62 -25.21 -28.12 -3.37
CA ARG A 62 -26.55 -27.57 -3.12
C ARG A 62 -26.60 -26.04 -3.11
N SER A 63 -25.60 -25.38 -3.68
CA SER A 63 -25.44 -23.91 -3.74
C SER A 63 -25.44 -23.21 -2.38
N ARG A 64 -25.14 -23.93 -1.29
CA ARG A 64 -24.99 -23.35 0.05
C ARG A 64 -23.58 -22.84 0.24
N THR A 65 -23.46 -21.64 0.79
CA THR A 65 -22.16 -21.07 1.18
C THR A 65 -21.74 -21.65 2.53
N LEU A 66 -20.59 -22.31 2.56
CA LEU A 66 -20.03 -22.96 3.74
C LEU A 66 -18.60 -22.49 3.97
N LEU A 67 -18.16 -22.55 5.23
CA LEU A 67 -16.82 -22.16 5.65
C LEU A 67 -15.78 -23.23 5.26
N CYS A 68 -14.63 -22.79 4.75
CA CYS A 68 -13.43 -23.60 4.61
C CYS A 68 -12.21 -22.79 5.08
N TYR A 69 -11.10 -23.49 5.36
CA TYR A 69 -9.80 -22.86 5.61
C TYR A 69 -8.87 -23.04 4.43
N HIS A 70 -8.02 -22.05 4.15
CA HIS A 70 -6.96 -22.12 3.16
C HIS A 70 -5.62 -22.08 3.88
N LEU A 71 -4.89 -23.19 3.83
CA LEU A 71 -3.67 -23.37 4.60
C LEU A 71 -2.45 -23.18 3.71
N PRO A 72 -1.45 -22.38 4.12
CA PRO A 72 -0.14 -22.36 3.48
C PRO A 72 0.58 -23.71 3.64
N LYS A 73 1.72 -23.85 2.95
CA LYS A 73 2.52 -25.09 2.95
C LYS A 73 2.88 -25.54 4.37
N ARG A 74 3.33 -24.62 5.21
CA ARG A 74 3.77 -24.93 6.58
C ARG A 74 2.63 -25.53 7.40
N GLU A 75 1.47 -24.90 7.43
CA GLU A 75 0.31 -25.31 8.21
C GLU A 75 -0.27 -26.63 7.69
N CYS A 76 -0.26 -26.83 6.36
CA CYS A 76 -0.57 -28.12 5.75
C CYS A 76 0.36 -29.24 6.26
N LEU A 77 1.68 -28.99 6.26
CA LEU A 77 2.68 -29.97 6.70
C LEU A 77 2.54 -30.31 8.19
N ILE A 78 2.22 -29.32 9.03
CA ILE A 78 1.95 -29.53 10.45
C ILE A 78 0.69 -30.40 10.62
N LEU A 79 -0.39 -30.11 9.89
CA LEU A 79 -1.62 -30.90 9.93
C LEU A 79 -1.39 -32.38 9.59
N VAL A 80 -0.63 -32.67 8.54
CA VAL A 80 -0.40 -34.05 8.10
C VAL A 80 0.66 -34.80 8.90
N SER A 81 1.44 -34.10 9.72
CA SER A 81 2.40 -34.73 10.63
C SER A 81 1.70 -35.68 11.62
N GLY A 82 0.46 -35.37 12.01
CA GLY A 82 -0.41 -36.22 12.83
C GLY A 82 -1.24 -37.26 12.06
N TYR A 83 -1.18 -37.27 10.72
CA TYR A 83 -1.91 -38.24 9.89
C TYR A 83 -1.04 -39.46 9.57
N SER A 84 -1.67 -40.52 9.04
CA SER A 84 -0.95 -41.73 8.61
C SER A 84 0.03 -41.43 7.47
N THR A 85 1.07 -42.26 7.34
CA THR A 85 2.14 -42.12 6.33
C THR A 85 1.61 -42.02 4.91
N VAL A 86 0.58 -42.80 4.57
CA VAL A 86 -0.06 -42.79 3.24
C VAL A 86 -0.74 -41.45 2.95
N LEU A 87 -1.45 -40.87 3.92
CA LEU A 87 -2.13 -39.58 3.73
C LEU A 87 -1.12 -38.43 3.67
N ARG A 88 -0.06 -38.52 4.45
CA ARG A 88 1.04 -37.56 4.45
C ARG A 88 1.74 -37.50 3.10
N ALA A 89 2.02 -38.66 2.48
CA ALA A 89 2.60 -38.73 1.14
C ALA A 89 1.73 -38.00 0.10
N LYS A 90 0.42 -38.26 0.07
CA LYS A 90 -0.50 -37.61 -0.88
C LYS A 90 -0.48 -36.08 -0.80
N ILE A 91 -0.41 -35.53 0.41
CA ILE A 91 -0.37 -34.08 0.60
C ILE A 91 1.00 -33.52 0.22
N ILE A 92 2.09 -34.23 0.53
CA ILE A 92 3.43 -33.84 0.09
C ILE A 92 3.53 -33.83 -1.45
N ASP A 93 3.06 -34.89 -2.11
CA ASP A 93 3.07 -35.01 -3.57
C ASP A 93 2.27 -33.88 -4.23
N ARG A 94 1.11 -33.54 -3.65
CA ARG A 94 0.30 -32.41 -4.13
C ARG A 94 1.03 -31.08 -3.98
N TRP A 95 1.73 -30.84 -2.87
CA TRP A 95 2.54 -29.64 -2.70
C TRP A 95 3.70 -29.58 -3.69
N GLN A 96 4.38 -30.69 -3.94
CA GLN A 96 5.43 -30.75 -4.96
C GLN A 96 4.89 -30.41 -6.36
N GLU A 97 3.68 -30.85 -6.69
CA GLU A 97 3.01 -30.50 -7.95
C GLU A 97 2.69 -29.01 -8.02
N LEU A 98 2.14 -28.43 -6.95
CA LEU A 98 1.89 -26.98 -6.87
C LEU A 98 3.18 -26.16 -7.02
N GLU A 99 4.28 -26.63 -6.44
CA GLU A 99 5.60 -25.99 -6.56
C GLU A 99 6.17 -26.09 -7.97
N LYS A 100 6.00 -27.22 -8.66
CA LYS A 100 6.41 -27.37 -10.08
C LYS A 100 5.65 -26.42 -10.99
N GLN A 101 4.37 -26.18 -10.72
CA GLN A 101 3.53 -25.26 -11.52
C GLN A 101 3.88 -23.78 -11.32
N VAL A 102 4.53 -23.44 -10.20
CA VAL A 102 4.95 -22.06 -9.86
C VAL A 102 6.48 -21.91 -9.88
N ALA A 103 7.22 -22.92 -10.33
CA ALA A 103 8.62 -22.79 -10.63
C ALA A 103 8.77 -21.67 -11.68
N VAL A 104 9.08 -20.47 -11.19
CA VAL A 104 9.56 -19.36 -11.99
C VAL A 104 10.66 -19.96 -12.83
N PRO A 105 10.60 -19.91 -14.18
CA PRO A 105 11.68 -20.40 -14.99
C PRO A 105 12.93 -19.69 -14.48
N GLN A 106 13.84 -20.44 -13.85
CA GLN A 106 15.11 -19.87 -13.44
C GLN A 106 15.78 -19.45 -14.74
N ILE A 107 15.83 -18.14 -14.94
CA ILE A 107 16.48 -17.54 -16.08
C ILE A 107 17.95 -17.94 -15.94
N ASP A 108 18.42 -18.83 -16.82
CA ASP A 108 19.83 -19.19 -16.85
C ASP A 108 20.60 -18.02 -17.47
N TYR A 109 21.08 -17.14 -16.60
CA TYR A 109 21.89 -16.00 -16.97
C TYR A 109 23.26 -16.39 -17.56
N SER A 110 23.64 -17.68 -17.52
CA SER A 110 24.87 -18.18 -18.16
C SER A 110 24.72 -18.29 -19.68
N SER A 111 23.50 -18.31 -20.21
CA SER A 111 23.24 -18.31 -21.65
C SER A 111 23.34 -16.89 -22.23
N PRO A 112 24.24 -16.62 -23.20
CA PRO A 112 24.36 -15.32 -23.84
C PRO A 112 23.06 -14.85 -24.52
N GLN A 113 22.27 -15.77 -25.06
CA GLN A 113 21.00 -15.48 -25.73
C GLN A 113 19.93 -15.00 -24.74
N VAL A 114 19.87 -15.64 -23.56
CA VAL A 114 18.94 -15.26 -22.49
C VAL A 114 19.31 -13.89 -21.93
N MET A 115 20.61 -13.64 -21.69
CA MET A 115 21.10 -12.35 -21.21
C MET A 115 20.83 -11.22 -22.20
N LEU A 116 21.02 -11.47 -23.50
CA LEU A 116 20.71 -10.49 -24.54
C LEU A 116 19.22 -10.12 -24.54
N GLY A 117 18.33 -11.11 -24.45
CA GLY A 117 16.87 -10.87 -24.41
C GLY A 117 16.44 -10.04 -23.19
N VAL A 118 17.02 -10.30 -22.02
CA VAL A 118 16.78 -9.50 -20.81
C VAL A 118 17.29 -8.08 -20.99
N LEU A 119 18.50 -7.91 -21.53
CA LEU A 119 19.11 -6.59 -21.71
C LEU A 119 18.33 -5.74 -22.73
N THR A 120 17.87 -6.34 -23.83
CA THR A 120 17.03 -5.65 -24.82
C THR A 120 15.72 -5.19 -24.21
N HIS A 121 15.06 -6.05 -23.43
CA HIS A 121 13.82 -5.68 -22.76
C HIS A 121 14.01 -4.51 -21.77
N LEU A 122 15.08 -4.55 -20.97
CA LEU A 122 15.41 -3.47 -20.04
C LEU A 122 15.72 -2.17 -20.76
N LYS A 123 16.41 -2.24 -21.91
CA LYS A 123 16.68 -1.08 -22.75
C LYS A 123 15.39 -0.48 -23.29
N ASP A 124 14.48 -1.29 -23.83
CA ASP A 124 13.18 -0.82 -24.33
C ASP A 124 12.35 -0.15 -23.21
N GLU A 125 12.37 -0.71 -22.00
CA GLU A 125 11.73 -0.08 -20.84
C GLU A 125 12.33 1.27 -20.46
N ASN A 126 13.66 1.40 -20.51
CA ASN A 126 14.31 2.68 -20.25
C ASN A 126 13.96 3.71 -21.32
N GLU A 127 13.99 3.33 -22.59
CA GLU A 127 13.60 4.22 -23.69
C GLU A 127 12.13 4.67 -23.58
N ARG A 128 11.23 3.77 -23.16
CA ARG A 128 9.83 4.12 -22.85
C ARG A 128 9.71 5.09 -21.67
N LYS A 129 10.52 4.94 -20.63
CA LYS A 129 10.53 5.87 -19.49
C LYS A 129 11.10 7.23 -19.91
N ASP A 130 12.16 7.25 -20.69
CA ASP A 130 12.80 8.47 -21.17
C ASP A 130 11.87 9.25 -22.10
N THR A 131 11.14 8.58 -22.99
CA THR A 131 10.12 9.23 -23.84
C THR A 131 8.98 9.84 -23.02
N LEU A 132 8.47 9.13 -22.01
CA LEU A 132 7.46 9.68 -21.09
C LEU A 132 8.00 10.88 -20.31
N ILE A 133 9.25 10.82 -19.84
CA ILE A 133 9.90 11.94 -19.14
C ILE A 133 10.03 13.14 -20.08
N ALA A 134 10.48 12.93 -21.32
CA ALA A 134 10.61 13.99 -22.32
C ALA A 134 9.27 14.67 -22.62
N GLU A 135 8.15 13.93 -22.57
CA GLU A 135 6.80 14.49 -22.76
C GLU A 135 6.29 15.23 -21.50
N LEU A 136 6.54 14.68 -20.31
CA LEU A 136 6.00 15.23 -19.05
C LEU A 136 6.80 16.43 -18.53
N THR A 137 8.10 16.49 -18.81
CA THR A 137 8.98 17.60 -18.38
C THR A 137 8.49 18.96 -18.87
N PRO A 138 8.21 19.19 -20.17
CA PRO A 138 7.70 20.48 -20.63
C PRO A 138 6.29 20.78 -20.08
N LYS A 139 5.45 19.76 -19.82
CA LYS A 139 4.14 19.95 -19.18
C LYS A 139 4.29 20.41 -17.72
N ALA A 140 5.23 19.83 -16.98
CA ALA A 140 5.56 20.26 -15.63
C ALA A 140 6.14 21.68 -15.61
N MET A 141 7.11 21.97 -16.49
CA MET A 141 7.70 23.31 -16.62
C MET A 141 6.69 24.37 -17.05
N ALA A 142 5.75 24.03 -17.94
CA ALA A 142 4.67 24.94 -18.34
C ALA A 142 3.73 25.21 -17.16
N LEU A 143 3.37 24.20 -16.36
CA LEU A 143 2.59 24.40 -15.14
C LEU A 143 3.32 25.27 -14.11
N GLU A 144 4.62 25.10 -13.95
CA GLU A 144 5.45 25.95 -13.09
C GLU A 144 5.55 27.39 -13.62
N SER A 145 5.68 27.60 -14.94
CA SER A 145 5.72 28.94 -15.56
C SER A 145 4.36 29.66 -15.55
N LEU A 146 3.26 28.90 -15.59
CA LEU A 146 1.89 29.40 -15.46
C LEU A 146 1.52 29.75 -14.01
N GLN A 147 2.32 29.37 -13.01
CA GLN A 147 2.23 29.89 -11.64
C GLN A 147 2.75 31.34 -11.57
N ARG A 148 2.14 32.23 -12.36
CA ARG A 148 2.27 33.68 -12.19
C ARG A 148 1.43 34.08 -10.97
N HIS A 149 2.11 34.30 -9.85
CA HIS A 149 1.94 35.41 -8.87
C HIS A 149 2.68 35.03 -7.58
N GLU A 150 3.83 35.67 -7.33
CA GLU A 150 4.60 35.77 -6.07
C GLU A 150 4.79 34.53 -5.16
N GLY A 151 4.50 33.31 -5.63
CA GLY A 151 4.93 32.03 -5.03
C GLY A 151 4.52 31.76 -3.57
N LEU A 152 3.85 32.68 -2.88
CA LEU A 152 3.61 32.66 -1.44
C LEU A 152 2.15 32.97 -1.12
N PHE A 153 1.42 31.95 -0.70
CA PHE A 153 -0.01 32.02 -0.39
C PHE A 153 -0.22 32.07 1.12
N SER A 154 -1.13 32.93 1.59
CA SER A 154 -1.62 32.84 2.97
C SER A 154 -2.33 31.50 3.20
N LEU A 155 -2.44 31.09 4.46
CA LEU A 155 -3.13 29.83 4.81
C LEU A 155 -4.58 29.79 4.29
N THR A 156 -5.25 30.94 4.25
CA THR A 156 -6.63 31.06 3.75
C THR A 156 -6.69 30.95 2.23
N GLU A 157 -5.75 31.56 1.50
CA GLU A 157 -5.66 31.44 0.04
C GLU A 157 -5.32 30.01 -0.37
N ALA A 158 -4.36 29.38 0.31
CA ALA A 158 -4.01 27.98 0.09
C ALA A 158 -5.19 27.04 0.34
N ALA A 159 -6.00 27.29 1.38
CA ALA A 159 -7.22 26.52 1.64
C ALA A 159 -8.21 26.62 0.48
N LYS A 160 -8.42 27.82 -0.07
CA LYS A 160 -9.30 28.06 -1.23
C LYS A 160 -8.79 27.35 -2.48
N ILE A 161 -7.48 27.42 -2.75
CA ILE A 161 -6.85 26.76 -3.90
C ILE A 161 -7.01 25.24 -3.83
N LEU A 162 -6.95 24.68 -2.62
CA LEU A 162 -7.14 23.24 -2.37
C LEU A 162 -8.61 22.85 -2.21
N GLU A 163 -9.55 23.77 -2.43
CA GLU A 163 -11.00 23.57 -2.32
C GLU A 163 -11.46 23.08 -0.92
N ILE A 164 -10.76 23.49 0.14
CA ILE A 164 -11.06 23.11 1.53
C ILE A 164 -11.43 24.35 2.35
N GLN A 165 -12.33 24.18 3.32
CA GLN A 165 -12.66 25.26 4.24
C GLN A 165 -11.43 25.68 5.09
N PRO A 166 -11.17 26.99 5.30
CA PRO A 166 -9.96 27.45 5.98
C PRO A 166 -9.77 26.92 7.41
N LYS A 167 -10.85 26.81 8.20
CA LYS A 167 -10.78 26.31 9.59
C LYS A 167 -10.25 24.87 9.68
N PRO A 168 -10.85 23.87 9.01
CA PRO A 168 -10.33 22.50 9.04
C PRO A 168 -8.95 22.38 8.40
N PHE A 169 -8.65 23.17 7.36
CA PHE A 169 -7.32 23.19 6.75
C PHE A 169 -6.23 23.65 7.71
N VAL A 170 -6.46 24.73 8.48
CA VAL A 170 -5.50 25.19 9.48
C VAL A 170 -5.29 24.17 10.60
N LEU A 171 -6.36 23.51 11.06
CA LEU A 171 -6.27 22.43 12.06
C LEU A 171 -5.47 21.24 11.52
N PHE A 172 -5.68 20.89 10.25
CA PHE A 172 -4.92 19.85 9.56
C PHE A 172 -3.42 20.19 9.54
N LEU A 173 -3.06 21.41 9.15
CA LEU A 173 -1.66 21.86 9.12
C LEU A 173 -1.01 21.82 10.51
N GLN A 174 -1.76 22.14 11.57
CA GLN A 174 -1.27 22.03 12.95
C GLN A 174 -1.02 20.56 13.33
N LYS A 175 -1.99 19.68 13.06
CA LYS A 175 -1.88 18.24 13.35
C LYS A 175 -0.72 17.59 12.59
N LYS A 176 -0.45 18.04 11.37
CA LYS A 176 0.62 17.53 10.50
C LYS A 176 1.99 18.20 10.72
N GLY A 177 2.10 19.10 11.69
CA GLY A 177 3.38 19.76 12.00
C GLY A 177 3.86 20.67 10.87
N TRP A 178 2.95 21.34 10.16
CA TRP A 178 3.29 22.38 9.18
C TRP A 178 3.39 23.74 9.84
N VAL A 179 2.46 24.06 10.75
CA VAL A 179 2.43 25.33 11.49
C VAL A 179 2.24 25.09 12.99
N TYR A 180 2.72 26.03 13.80
CA TYR A 180 2.55 26.05 15.25
C TYR A 180 2.23 27.46 15.76
N ARG A 181 1.84 27.56 17.04
CA ARG A 181 1.64 28.82 17.76
C ARG A 181 2.65 28.92 18.90
N LYS A 182 3.33 30.06 19.02
CA LYS A 182 4.29 30.31 20.11
C LYS A 182 3.62 30.64 21.46
N ALA A 183 2.43 31.23 21.42
CA ALA A 183 1.63 31.58 22.60
C ALA A 183 0.13 31.41 22.31
N THR A 184 -0.68 31.27 23.36
CA THR A 184 -2.14 31.17 23.26
C THR A 184 -2.71 32.43 22.60
N GLY A 185 -3.28 32.29 21.40
CA GLY A 185 -3.78 33.41 20.59
C GLY A 185 -2.75 34.10 19.71
N GLY A 186 -1.50 33.65 19.70
CA GLY A 186 -0.45 34.17 18.81
C GLY A 186 -0.59 33.74 17.36
N ASN A 187 0.15 34.40 16.48
CA ASN A 187 0.17 34.11 15.04
C ASN A 187 0.73 32.72 14.72
N LEU A 188 0.26 32.16 13.62
CA LEU A 188 0.74 30.88 13.11
C LEU A 188 2.08 31.06 12.41
N LEU A 189 3.05 30.24 12.81
CA LEU A 189 4.39 30.22 12.25
C LEU A 189 4.67 28.85 11.64
N PRO A 190 5.40 28.78 10.52
CA PRO A 190 5.80 27.51 9.92
C PRO A 190 6.92 26.86 10.75
N TYR A 191 6.97 25.53 10.75
CA TYR A 191 8.13 24.82 11.29
C TYR A 191 9.36 25.01 10.41
N GLN A 192 10.55 25.02 11.03
CA GLN A 192 11.82 25.25 10.35
C GLN A 192 12.11 24.19 9.27
N ASP A 193 11.67 22.94 9.46
CA ASP A 193 11.85 21.87 8.48
C ASP A 193 11.08 22.15 7.17
N LYS A 194 9.90 22.77 7.26
CA LYS A 194 9.10 23.16 6.09
C LYS A 194 9.71 24.33 5.33
N ILE A 195 10.32 25.27 6.05
CA ILE A 195 11.09 26.37 5.44
C ILE A 195 12.31 25.82 4.71
N GLN A 196 13.11 24.96 5.36
CA GLN A 196 14.29 24.35 4.74
C GLN A 196 13.96 23.54 3.48
N LYS A 197 12.80 22.88 3.45
CA LYS A 197 12.30 22.12 2.28
C LYS A 197 11.69 23.01 1.19
N GLN A 198 11.65 24.34 1.40
CA GLN A 198 11.02 25.33 0.51
C GLN A 198 9.52 25.08 0.30
N LEU A 199 8.84 24.50 1.29
CA LEU A 199 7.39 24.25 1.26
C LEU A 199 6.59 25.40 1.88
N MET A 200 7.22 26.16 2.77
CA MET A 200 6.66 27.33 3.43
C MET A 200 7.71 28.42 3.55
N ASP A 201 7.25 29.64 3.77
CA ASP A 201 8.10 30.79 4.08
C ASP A 201 7.46 31.61 5.22
N CYS A 202 8.26 32.46 5.87
CA CYS A 202 7.84 33.27 7.00
C CYS A 202 8.18 34.77 6.80
N PRO A 203 7.61 35.44 5.79
CA PRO A 203 7.81 36.88 5.61
C PRO A 203 7.20 37.67 6.78
N THR A 204 7.88 38.76 7.15
CA THR A 204 7.37 39.73 8.11
C THR A 204 6.55 40.80 7.41
N ILE A 205 5.31 40.99 7.86
CA ILE A 205 4.43 42.05 7.37
C ILE A 205 4.46 43.18 8.40
N THR A 206 4.75 44.40 7.93
CA THR A 206 4.71 45.61 8.74
C THR A 206 3.41 46.35 8.46
N PHE A 207 2.69 46.73 9.50
CA PHE A 207 1.52 47.60 9.38
C PHE A 207 1.48 48.63 10.50
N GLN A 208 0.96 49.81 10.17
CA GLN A 208 0.75 50.88 11.14
C GLN A 208 -0.61 50.71 11.81
N THR A 209 -0.60 50.72 13.14
CA THR A 209 -1.83 50.74 13.93
C THR A 209 -2.43 52.15 13.91
N ALA A 210 -3.73 52.32 14.13
CA ALA A 210 -4.41 53.63 14.20
C ALA A 210 -3.75 54.64 15.17
N SER A 211 -2.94 54.17 16.11
CA SER A 211 -2.14 54.96 17.05
C SER A 211 -0.75 55.38 16.52
N GLY A 212 -0.45 55.17 15.24
CA GLY A 212 0.85 55.49 14.62
C GLY A 212 2.00 54.52 14.93
N ILE A 213 1.75 53.46 15.69
CA ILE A 213 2.76 52.46 16.06
C ILE A 213 2.91 51.44 14.94
N GLU A 214 4.14 51.29 14.42
CA GLU A 214 4.51 50.22 13.50
C GLU A 214 4.62 48.88 14.23
N LYS A 215 3.89 47.88 13.74
CA LYS A 215 4.00 46.50 14.21
C LYS A 215 4.51 45.62 13.08
N VAL A 216 5.58 44.87 13.38
CA VAL A 216 6.16 43.86 12.49
C VAL A 216 5.69 42.49 12.94
N ILE A 217 4.98 41.78 12.07
CA ILE A 217 4.42 40.47 12.38
C ILE A 217 4.93 39.41 11.40
N PRO A 218 5.60 38.35 11.86
CA PRO A 218 5.92 37.19 11.04
C PRO A 218 4.65 36.39 10.70
N CYS A 219 4.49 36.06 9.43
CA CYS A 219 3.31 35.35 8.91
C CYS A 219 3.69 34.08 8.16
N ALA A 220 3.04 32.97 8.47
CA ALA A 220 3.17 31.73 7.70
C ALA A 220 2.56 31.87 6.30
N LYS A 221 3.38 31.68 5.27
CA LYS A 221 2.94 31.54 3.87
C LYS A 221 3.36 30.18 3.31
N ILE A 222 2.55 29.63 2.41
CA ILE A 222 2.76 28.33 1.75
C ILE A 222 3.28 28.59 0.35
N THR A 223 4.30 27.85 -0.08
CA THR A 223 4.83 27.96 -1.43
C THR A 223 3.98 27.18 -2.44
N THR A 224 4.14 27.46 -3.73
CA THR A 224 3.53 26.61 -4.79
C THR A 224 3.90 25.14 -4.63
N LYS A 225 5.17 24.85 -4.32
CA LYS A 225 5.69 23.52 -3.98
C LYS A 225 4.98 22.93 -2.76
N GLY A 226 4.77 23.74 -1.72
CA GLY A 226 3.99 23.38 -0.53
C GLY A 226 2.56 22.98 -0.85
N ILE A 227 1.86 23.75 -1.71
CA ILE A 227 0.50 23.42 -2.16
C ILE A 227 0.48 22.08 -2.90
N GLY A 228 1.45 21.82 -3.78
CA GLY A 228 1.54 20.55 -4.51
C GLY A 228 1.66 19.34 -3.57
N VAL A 229 2.53 19.43 -2.57
CA VAL A 229 2.69 18.37 -1.56
C VAL A 229 1.41 18.19 -0.73
N LEU A 230 0.79 19.29 -0.30
CA LEU A 230 -0.47 19.25 0.47
C LEU A 230 -1.60 18.60 -0.35
N SER A 231 -1.73 18.93 -1.64
CA SER A 231 -2.73 18.33 -2.53
C SER A 231 -2.60 16.81 -2.61
N GLN A 232 -1.37 16.29 -2.71
CA GLN A 232 -1.11 14.85 -2.73
C GLN A 232 -1.43 14.19 -1.38
N GLU A 233 -1.07 14.84 -0.27
CA GLU A 233 -1.30 14.29 1.07
C GLU A 233 -2.80 14.26 1.43
N LEU A 234 -3.57 15.23 0.94
CA LEU A 234 -5.02 15.28 1.09
C LEU A 234 -5.72 14.19 0.25
N LYS A 235 -5.29 13.99 -1.01
CA LYS A 235 -5.82 12.91 -1.87
C LYS A 235 -5.61 11.53 -1.25
N ARG A 236 -4.46 11.29 -0.62
CA ARG A 236 -4.16 10.01 0.08
C ARG A 236 -5.06 9.75 1.28
N GLN A 237 -5.53 10.79 1.97
CA GLN A 237 -6.40 10.63 3.14
C GLN A 237 -7.87 10.43 2.78
N ASN A 238 -8.34 10.97 1.65
CA ASN A 238 -9.70 10.74 1.17
C ASN A 238 -9.90 9.36 0.51
N MET A 239 -8.82 8.62 0.28
CA MET A 239 -8.83 7.28 -0.33
C MET A 239 -8.88 6.15 0.71
N HIS A 240 -8.90 6.50 2.01
CA HIS A 240 -9.03 5.62 3.16
C HIS A 240 -10.27 6.00 3.98
#